data_AF-A0A919X4M2-F1
#
_entry.id   AF-A0A919X4M2-F1
#
_cell.length_a   1.000
_cell.length_b   1.000
_cell.length_c   1.000
_cell.angle_alpha   90.00
_cell.angle_beta   90.00
_cell.angle_gamma   90.00
#
_symmetry.space_group_name_H-M   'P 1'
#
loop_
_entity.id
_entity.type
_entity.pdbx_description
1 polymer ?
#
loop_
_entity_poly.entity_id
_entity_poly.type
_entity_poly.pdbx_seq_one_letter_code
_entity_poly.pdbx_strand_id
1 'polypeptide(L)'
;MEKIIFLVTDLLPVHFSAFDILFLNGESLLNKPIADRLAALETVITNTPYISICPTYSDGHELFNSVESLGLEGIVSNVGLE
;
A
#
# COMPACT_ATOMS: atom_id res chain seq x y z
N MET A 1 2.61 -22.78 19.98
CA MET A 1 2.37 -22.00 18.74
C MET A 1 2.47 -20.51 19.01
N GLU A 2 1.72 -19.96 19.97
CA GLU A 2 1.78 -18.54 20.35
C GLU A 2 3.18 -18.03 20.74
N LYS A 3 3.95 -18.77 21.54
CA LYS A 3 5.34 -18.38 21.89
C LYS A 3 6.28 -18.29 20.69
N ILE A 4 6.07 -19.09 19.65
CA ILE A 4 6.90 -19.07 18.43
C ILE A 4 6.54 -17.84 17.60
N ILE A 5 5.24 -17.54 17.47
CA ILE A 5 4.78 -16.35 16.76
C ILE A 5 5.40 -15.10 17.38
N PHE A 6 5.30 -14.95 18.71
CA PHE A 6 5.86 -13.80 19.42
C PHE A 6 7.38 -13.64 19.18
N LEU A 7 8.14 -14.73 19.30
CA LEU A 7 9.59 -14.72 19.09
C LEU A 7 9.99 -14.31 17.67
N VAL A 8 9.22 -14.75 16.66
CA VAL A 8 9.51 -14.45 15.26
C VAL A 8 9.14 -13.01 14.90
N THR A 9 8.09 -12.43 15.48
CA THR A 9 7.73 -11.02 15.25
C THR A 9 8.85 -10.05 15.60
N ASP A 10 9.61 -10.32 16.66
CA ASP A 10 10.75 -9.49 17.08
C ASP A 10 11.99 -9.69 16.18
N LEU A 11 12.15 -10.91 15.64
CA LEU A 11 13.31 -11.26 14.81
C LEU A 11 13.13 -10.91 13.34
N LEU A 12 11.88 -10.90 12.87
CA LEU A 12 11.47 -10.63 11.49
C LEU A 12 10.27 -9.68 11.50
N PRO A 13 10.50 -8.38 11.77
CA PRO A 13 9.41 -7.41 11.76
C PRO A 13 8.77 -7.36 10.36
N VAL A 14 7.44 -7.41 10.34
CA VAL A 14 6.65 -7.33 9.11
C VAL A 14 5.94 -5.98 9.08
N HIS A 15 5.99 -5.34 7.91
CA HIS A 15 5.26 -4.13 7.62
C HIS A 15 4.37 -4.35 6.39
N PHE A 16 3.09 -4.01 6.48
CA PHE A 16 2.15 -4.12 5.38
C PHE A 16 1.93 -2.77 4.69
N SER A 17 2.40 -2.63 3.45
CA SER A 17 2.13 -1.46 2.61
C SER A 17 0.87 -1.72 1.79
N ALA A 18 -0.26 -1.16 2.21
CA ALA A 18 -1.56 -1.34 1.57
C ALA A 18 -1.72 -0.39 0.37
N PHE A 19 -2.17 -0.91 -0.78
CA PHE A 19 -2.23 -0.14 -2.03
C PHE A 19 -3.61 -0.14 -2.71
N ASP A 20 -4.60 -0.90 -2.22
CA ASP A 20 -5.96 -0.91 -2.76
C ASP A 20 -6.99 -1.36 -1.71
N ILE A 21 -8.26 -1.03 -1.92
CA ILE A 21 -9.41 -1.50 -1.15
C ILE A 21 -10.54 -1.89 -2.10
N LEU A 22 -10.97 -3.15 -2.00
CA LEU A 22 -11.92 -3.74 -2.96
C LEU A 22 -13.33 -3.88 -2.38
N PHE A 23 -13.48 -3.77 -1.06
CA PHE A 23 -14.74 -3.93 -0.35
C PHE A 23 -14.71 -3.14 0.95
N LEU A 24 -15.78 -2.41 1.25
CA LEU A 24 -15.90 -1.62 2.47
C LEU A 24 -17.36 -1.57 2.93
N ASN A 25 -17.60 -1.82 4.22
CA ASN A 25 -18.92 -1.66 4.85
C ASN A 25 -20.10 -2.36 4.13
N GLY A 26 -19.87 -3.55 3.55
CA GLY A 26 -20.90 -4.30 2.83
C GLY A 26 -21.03 -3.96 1.34
N GLU A 27 -20.24 -3.01 0.83
CA GLU A 27 -20.25 -2.59 -0.57
C GLU A 27 -18.97 -3.04 -1.30
N SER A 28 -19.12 -3.53 -2.53
CA SER A 28 -18.01 -3.79 -3.43
C SER A 28 -17.55 -2.50 -4.12
N LEU A 29 -16.25 -2.23 -4.04
CA LEU A 29 -15.60 -1.09 -4.68
C LEU A 29 -14.93 -1.45 -6.02
N LEU A 30 -14.99 -2.72 -6.45
CA LEU A 30 -14.32 -3.22 -7.66
C LEU A 30 -14.67 -2.44 -8.93
N ASN A 31 -15.87 -1.87 -9.00
CA ASN A 31 -16.34 -1.10 -10.16
C ASN A 31 -16.07 0.42 -10.03
N LYS A 32 -15.42 0.85 -8.94
CA LYS A 32 -15.08 2.27 -8.71
C LYS A 32 -13.72 2.60 -9.35
N PRO A 33 -13.54 3.83 -9.86
CA PRO A 33 -12.22 4.38 -10.20
C PRO A 33 -11.17 4.11 -9.14
N ILE A 34 -9.90 3.91 -9.54
CA ILE A 34 -8.79 3.71 -8.61
C ILE A 34 -8.66 4.88 -7.61
N ALA A 35 -8.88 6.11 -8.06
CA ALA A 35 -8.83 7.30 -7.21
C ALA A 35 -9.85 7.21 -6.06
N ASP A 36 -11.08 6.79 -6.35
CA ASP A 36 -12.13 6.62 -5.33
C ASP A 36 -11.78 5.51 -4.34
N ARG A 37 -11.16 4.42 -4.81
CA ARG A 37 -10.70 3.32 -3.94
C ARG A 37 -9.56 3.78 -3.04
N LEU A 38 -8.57 4.49 -3.57
CA LEU A 38 -7.46 5.02 -2.77
C LEU A 38 -7.95 6.04 -1.73
N ALA A 39 -8.88 6.93 -2.10
CA ALA A 39 -9.50 7.85 -1.14
C ALA A 39 -10.28 7.10 -0.03
N ALA A 40 -10.97 6.01 -0.37
CA ALA A 40 -11.61 5.16 0.63
C ALA A 40 -10.58 4.47 1.55
N LEU A 41 -9.47 3.99 1.01
CA LEU A 41 -8.38 3.37 1.77
C LEU A 41 -7.80 4.34 2.81
N GLU A 42 -7.60 5.61 2.43
CA GLU A 42 -7.13 6.69 3.31
C GLU A 42 -8.05 6.96 4.51
N THR A 43 -9.36 6.68 4.38
CA THR A 43 -10.30 6.86 5.48
C THR A 43 -10.26 5.72 6.50
N VAL A 44 -9.71 4.57 6.13
CA VAL A 44 -9.73 3.34 6.93
C VAL A 44 -8.37 3.07 7.59
N ILE A 45 -7.27 3.40 6.91
CA ILE A 45 -5.92 3.12 7.41
C ILE A 45 -5.34 4.37 8.09
N THR A 46 -4.95 4.20 9.35
CA THR A 46 -4.01 5.11 10.02
C THR A 46 -2.62 4.48 9.97
N ASN A 47 -1.62 5.25 9.52
CA ASN A 47 -0.25 4.76 9.43
C ASN A 47 0.30 4.38 10.82
N THR A 48 0.92 3.21 10.92
CA THR A 48 1.58 2.67 12.12
C THR A 48 2.89 1.97 11.73
N PRO A 49 3.70 1.50 12.69
CA PRO A 49 4.87 0.66 12.37
C PRO A 49 4.53 -0.64 11.66
N TYR A 50 3.28 -1.12 11.70
CA TYR A 50 2.86 -2.42 11.15
C TYR A 50 2.12 -2.31 9.82
N ILE A 51 1.50 -1.17 9.53
CA ILE A 51 0.72 -0.93 8.32
C ILE A 51 0.82 0.53 7.89
N SER A 52 0.97 0.76 6.59
CA SER A 52 0.88 2.09 5.98
C SER A 52 0.18 2.04 4.63
N ILE A 53 -0.25 3.21 4.17
CA ILE A 53 -0.72 3.38 2.79
C ILE A 53 0.50 3.53 1.87
N CYS A 54 0.51 2.76 0.78
CA CYS A 54 1.53 2.86 -0.25
C CYS A 54 1.43 4.23 -0.94
N PRO A 55 2.50 5.04 -0.92
CA PRO A 55 2.46 6.40 -1.46
C PRO A 55 2.34 6.40 -2.99
N THR A 56 1.55 7.34 -3.52
CA THR A 56 1.40 7.58 -4.95
C THR A 56 2.03 8.90 -5.35
N TYR A 57 2.63 8.96 -6.54
CA TYR A 57 3.32 10.13 -7.06
C TYR A 57 2.85 10.44 -8.49
N SER A 58 2.83 11.72 -8.87
CA SER A 58 2.42 12.15 -10.21
C SER A 58 3.51 11.98 -11.27
N ASP A 59 4.79 12.07 -10.87
CA ASP A 59 5.92 11.86 -11.78
C ASP A 59 6.47 10.44 -11.65
N GLY A 60 6.01 9.56 -12.53
CA GLY A 60 6.44 8.17 -12.56
C GLY A 60 7.90 7.99 -13.00
N HIS A 61 8.44 8.89 -13.82
CA HIS A 61 9.83 8.79 -14.29
C HIS A 61 10.81 9.16 -13.17
N GLU A 62 10.55 10.26 -12.47
CA GLU A 62 11.35 10.66 -11.31
C GLU A 62 11.29 9.60 -10.20
N LEU A 63 10.10 9.06 -9.92
CA LEU A 63 9.94 8.00 -8.93
C LEU A 63 10.72 6.74 -9.33
N PHE A 64 10.61 6.29 -10.58
CA PHE A 64 11.33 5.11 -11.06
C PHE A 64 12.84 5.25 -10.92
N ASN A 65 13.40 6.38 -11.38
CA ASN A 65 14.84 6.65 -11.28
C ASN A 65 15.30 6.68 -9.81
N SER A 66 14.48 7.25 -8.91
CA SER A 66 14.79 7.32 -7.48
C SER A 66 14.79 5.93 -6.84
N VAL A 67 13.76 5.13 -7.11
CA VAL A 67 13.62 3.75 -6.60
C VAL A 67 14.75 2.85 -7.13
N GLU A 68 15.12 2.98 -8.41
CA GLU A 68 16.26 2.29 -9.00
C GLU A 68 17.58 2.67 -8.31
N SER A 69 17.80 3.97 -8.04
CA SER A 69 19.02 4.45 -7.36
C SER A 69 19.16 3.92 -5.92
N LEU A 70 18.05 3.56 -5.29
CA LEU A 70 18.00 2.96 -3.96
C LEU A 70 18.17 1.42 -3.99
N GLY A 71 18.29 0.82 -5.18
CA GLY A 71 18.38 -0.64 -5.33
C GLY A 71 17.08 -1.38 -5.02
N LEU A 72 15.94 -0.69 -5.13
CA LEU A 72 14.61 -1.27 -4.93
C LEU A 72 14.08 -1.89 -6.25
N GLU A 73 13.02 -2.68 -6.16
CA GLU A 73 12.49 -3.49 -7.26
C GLU A 73 11.96 -2.66 -8.45
N GLY A 74 11.31 -1.53 -8.19
CA GLY A 74 10.70 -0.68 -9.21
C GLY A 74 9.38 -0.06 -8.75
N ILE A 75 8.55 0.34 -9.71
CA ILE A 75 7.27 1.01 -9.47
C ILE A 75 6.12 0.28 -10.16
N VAL A 76 4.90 0.51 -9.68
CA VAL A 76 3.67 0.11 -10.36
C VAL A 76 3.03 1.38 -10.93
N SER A 77 2.70 1.34 -12.23
CA SER A 77 1.91 2.40 -12.87
C SER A 77 0.45 1.96 -12.93
N ASN A 78 -0.42 2.86 -12.46
CA ASN A 78 -1.86 2.63 -12.39
C ASN A 78 -2.52 3.53 -13.42
N VAL A 79 -3.58 3.06 -14.09
CA VAL A 79 -4.35 3.91 -15.00
C VAL A 79 -5.11 4.95 -14.17
N GLY A 80 -4.60 6.18 -14.16
CA GLY A 80 -5.35 7.34 -13.68
C GLY A 80 -6.48 7.64 -14.66
N LEU A 81 -7.71 7.70 -14.16
CA LEU A 81 -8.78 8.35 -14.90
C LEU A 81 -8.60 9.85 -14.68
N GLU A 82 -8.00 10.53 -15.66
CA GLU A 82 -8.24 11.97 -15.85
C GLU A 82 -9.64 12.19 -16.42
#